data_AF-A0A9N9P563-F1
#
_entry.id   AF-A0A9N9P563-F1
#
_cell.length_a   1.000
_cell.length_b   1.000
_cell.length_c   1.000
_cell.angle_alpha   90.00
_cell.angle_beta   90.00
_cell.angle_gamma   90.00
#
_symmetry.space_group_name_H-M   'P 1'
#
loop_
_entity.id
_entity.type
_entity.pdbx_description
1 polymer ?
#
loop_
_entity_poly.entity_id
_entity_poly.type
_entity_poly.pdbx_seq_one_letter_code
_entity_poly.pdbx_strand_id
1 'polypeptide(L)'
;QKKYKIKKYYIAGLNENVELKCLPTGYLTSCKPTKDTCDKCKKSFNKLNRKVYICGHAYYTNCYNNLHLTCNYCLQYYKKGIFSNIKLFLKRLEKTGNDKLTKDDLEEENLEEEIDDNYNYNSDSDNKDLQEAIEYIEQL
;
A
#
# COMPACT_ATOMS: atom_id res chain seq x y z
N GLN A 1 21.79 -8.82 17.38
CA GLN A 1 20.37 -8.44 17.57
C GLN A 1 20.24 -6.92 17.50
N LYS A 2 19.76 -6.36 16.37
CA LYS A 2 19.39 -4.94 16.32
C LYS A 2 18.04 -4.77 17.02
N LYS A 3 17.98 -4.00 18.11
CA LYS A 3 16.71 -3.66 18.79
C LYS A 3 15.98 -2.62 17.94
N TYR A 4 14.92 -3.04 17.25
CA TYR A 4 14.05 -2.12 16.51
C TYR A 4 13.29 -1.21 17.47
N LYS A 5 13.35 0.11 17.24
CA LYS A 5 12.62 1.08 18.04
C LYS A 5 11.18 1.17 17.51
N ILE A 6 10.25 0.53 18.21
CA ILE A 6 8.83 0.57 17.89
C ILE A 6 8.34 2.03 17.96
N LYS A 7 7.96 2.60 16.81
CA LYS A 7 7.35 3.94 16.74
C LYS A 7 5.90 3.84 17.25
N LYS A 8 5.59 4.62 18.28
CA LYS A 8 4.24 4.73 18.88
C LYS A 8 3.60 6.06 18.48
N TYR A 9 2.30 6.04 18.24
CA TYR A 9 1.50 7.20 17.85
C TYR A 9 0.33 7.37 18.81
N TYR A 10 0.12 8.59 19.28
CA TYR A 10 -1.00 8.92 20.15
C TYR A 10 -2.26 9.20 19.33
N ILE A 11 -3.34 8.46 19.60
CA ILE A 11 -4.65 8.67 18.98
C ILE A 11 -5.57 9.35 20.00
N ALA A 12 -5.81 10.65 19.79
CA ALA A 12 -6.62 11.46 20.70
C ALA A 12 -8.06 10.94 20.87
N GLY A 13 -8.67 10.36 19.82
CA GLY A 13 -10.03 9.82 19.89
C GLY A 13 -10.17 8.54 20.73
N LEU A 14 -9.07 7.84 20.98
CA LEU A 14 -9.02 6.61 21.80
C LEU A 14 -8.33 6.84 23.14
N ASN A 15 -7.67 7.99 23.33
CA ASN A 15 -6.81 8.28 24.48
C ASN A 15 -5.71 7.22 24.71
N GLU A 16 -5.16 6.68 23.62
CA GLU A 16 -4.21 5.55 23.65
C GLU A 16 -2.99 5.78 22.74
N ASN A 17 -1.87 5.14 23.09
CA ASN A 17 -0.68 5.05 22.25
C ASN A 17 -0.69 3.72 21.49
N VAL A 18 -0.68 3.77 20.16
CA VAL A 18 -0.70 2.58 19.31
C VAL A 18 0.59 2.43 18.52
N GLU A 19 0.91 1.19 18.14
CA GLU A 19 2.01 0.91 17.20
C GLU A 19 1.59 1.23 15.77
N LEU A 20 2.55 1.49 14.87
CA LEU A 20 2.29 1.78 13.46
C LEU A 20 1.40 0.72 12.78
N LYS A 21 1.58 -0.57 13.14
CA LYS A 21 0.78 -1.69 12.64
C LYS A 21 -0.71 -1.62 12.99
N CYS A 22 -1.08 -0.80 13.98
CA CYS A 22 -2.44 -0.58 14.42
C CYS A 22 -3.06 0.66 13.76
N LEU A 23 -2.30 1.42 12.96
CA LEU A 23 -2.82 2.59 12.26
C LEU A 23 -3.54 2.19 10.97
N PRO A 24 -4.54 2.98 10.56
CA PRO A 24 -5.14 2.85 9.24
C PRO A 24 -4.10 2.87 8.12
N THR A 25 -4.34 2.14 7.03
CA THR A 25 -3.41 1.99 5.89
C THR A 25 -2.89 3.33 5.36
N GLY A 26 -3.69 4.40 5.39
CA GLY A 26 -3.29 5.72 4.91
C GLY A 26 -1.99 6.22 5.55
N TYR A 27 -1.72 5.87 6.81
CA TYR A 27 -0.49 6.24 7.51
C TYR A 27 0.77 5.50 7.01
N LEU A 28 0.60 4.40 6.27
CA LEU A 28 1.66 3.63 5.62
C LEU A 28 1.90 4.08 4.17
N THR A 29 1.01 4.90 3.60
CA THR A 29 1.16 5.41 2.24
C THR A 29 2.14 6.59 2.20
N SER A 30 2.63 6.93 1.00
CA SER A 30 3.48 8.12 0.80
C SER A 30 2.79 9.44 1.15
N CYS A 31 1.45 9.48 1.20
CA CYS A 31 0.68 10.66 1.59
C CYS A 31 -0.08 10.39 2.89
N LYS A 32 0.48 10.80 4.03
CA LYS A 32 -0.17 10.61 5.33
C LYS A 32 -1.51 11.36 5.40
N PRO A 33 -2.53 10.81 6.09
CA PRO A 33 -3.80 11.49 6.26
C PRO A 33 -3.65 12.84 6.94
N THR A 34 -4.38 13.83 6.44
CA THR A 34 -4.36 15.19 6.98
C THR A 34 -5.51 15.41 7.97
N LYS A 35 -5.28 16.25 8.99
CA LYS A 35 -6.29 16.50 10.04
C LYS A 35 -7.41 17.41 9.55
N ASP A 36 -7.08 18.47 8.81
CA ASP A 36 -8.01 19.58 8.55
C ASP A 36 -8.21 19.91 7.08
N THR A 37 -7.61 19.15 6.16
CA THR A 37 -7.70 19.41 4.71
C THR A 37 -8.16 18.17 3.94
N CYS A 38 -8.75 18.40 2.77
CA CYS A 38 -9.12 17.32 1.87
C CYS A 38 -7.86 16.71 1.25
N ASP A 39 -7.69 15.39 1.37
CA ASP A 39 -6.50 14.70 0.87
C ASP A 39 -6.39 14.74 -0.66
N LYS A 40 -7.47 15.06 -1.40
CA LYS A 40 -7.44 15.24 -2.86
C LYS A 40 -7.12 16.68 -3.28
N CYS A 41 -7.91 17.67 -2.82
CA CYS A 41 -7.78 19.06 -3.30
C CYS A 41 -6.96 19.97 -2.38
N LYS A 42 -6.50 19.45 -1.24
CA LYS A 42 -5.67 20.14 -0.23
C LYS A 42 -6.28 21.39 0.40
N LYS A 43 -7.54 21.71 0.09
CA LYS A 43 -8.30 22.79 0.73
C LYS A 43 -8.77 22.36 2.11
N SER A 44 -8.73 23.29 3.07
CA SER A 44 -9.27 23.07 4.42
C SER A 44 -10.74 22.70 4.39
N PHE A 45 -11.18 21.86 5.33
CA PHE A 45 -12.58 21.51 5.50
C PHE A 45 -13.36 22.68 6.09
N ASN A 46 -14.48 23.02 5.47
CA ASN A 46 -15.50 23.85 6.09
C ASN A 46 -16.34 22.98 7.04
N LYS A 47 -16.86 23.56 8.13
CA LYS A 47 -17.40 22.92 9.35
C LYS A 47 -18.29 21.65 9.24
N LEU A 48 -18.73 21.21 8.06
CA LEU A 48 -19.68 20.08 7.91
C LEU A 48 -19.42 19.07 6.78
N ASN A 49 -18.43 19.27 5.90
CA ASN A 49 -18.29 18.46 4.68
C ASN A 49 -17.07 17.53 4.64
N ARG A 50 -16.55 17.17 5.82
CA ARG A 50 -15.43 16.22 5.95
C ARG A 50 -15.96 14.80 6.06
N LYS A 51 -15.50 13.91 5.18
CA LYS A 51 -15.68 12.45 5.32
C LYS A 51 -14.32 11.79 5.48
N VAL A 52 -14.12 11.12 6.61
CA VAL A 52 -12.93 10.29 6.86
C VAL A 52 -13.28 8.85 6.53
N TYR A 53 -12.44 8.18 5.74
CA TYR A 53 -12.63 6.79 5.33
C TYR A 53 -11.78 5.84 6.18
N ILE A 54 -12.02 4.53 6.06
CA ILE A 54 -11.35 3.50 6.87
C ILE A 54 -9.82 3.52 6.76
N CYS A 55 -9.26 3.97 5.64
CA CYS A 55 -7.82 4.14 5.48
C CYS A 55 -7.27 5.36 6.24
N GLY A 56 -8.12 6.18 6.85
CA GLY A 56 -7.75 7.39 7.59
C GLY A 56 -7.76 8.66 6.74
N HIS A 57 -7.72 8.57 5.40
CA HIS A 57 -7.82 9.74 4.53
C HIS A 57 -9.20 10.41 4.58
N ALA A 58 -9.21 11.72 4.46
CA ALA A 58 -10.37 12.57 4.51
C ALA A 58 -10.61 13.27 3.17
N TYR A 59 -11.86 13.27 2.69
CA TYR A 59 -12.24 13.90 1.44
C TYR A 59 -13.54 14.70 1.56
N TYR A 60 -13.70 15.69 0.68
CA TYR A 60 -15.02 16.18 0.30
C TYR A 60 -15.75 15.12 -0.52
N THR A 61 -17.07 14.98 -0.36
CA THR A 61 -17.88 14.02 -1.13
C THR A 61 -17.61 14.12 -2.63
N ASN A 62 -17.65 15.35 -3.19
CA ASN A 62 -17.39 15.55 -4.63
C ASN A 62 -15.95 15.17 -5.02
N CYS A 63 -14.97 15.46 -4.17
CA CYS A 63 -13.59 15.05 -4.43
C CYS A 63 -13.43 13.53 -4.45
N TYR A 64 -14.14 12.81 -3.57
CA TYR A 64 -14.10 11.36 -3.53
C TYR A 64 -14.86 10.71 -4.69
N ASN A 65 -15.98 11.30 -5.10
CA ASN A 65 -16.70 10.87 -6.30
C ASN A 65 -15.84 11.03 -7.56
N ASN A 66 -15.09 12.13 -7.67
CA ASN A 66 -14.12 12.35 -8.76
C ASN A 66 -12.93 11.37 -8.73
N LEU A 67 -12.76 10.62 -7.64
CA LEU A 67 -11.81 9.52 -7.53
C LEU A 67 -12.46 8.15 -7.75
N HIS A 68 -13.68 8.10 -8.30
CA HIS A 68 -14.45 6.87 -8.47
C HIS A 68 -14.58 6.08 -7.17
N LEU A 69 -14.83 6.79 -6.07
CA LEU A 69 -15.01 6.22 -4.73
C LEU A 69 -13.80 5.39 -4.26
N THR A 70 -12.59 5.74 -4.73
CA THR A 70 -11.37 5.01 -4.43
C THR A 70 -10.32 5.94 -3.83
N CYS A 71 -9.60 5.46 -2.82
CA CYS A 71 -8.43 6.17 -2.30
C CYS A 71 -7.20 5.85 -3.14
N ASN A 72 -6.81 6.75 -4.05
CA ASN A 72 -5.66 6.52 -4.94
C ASN A 72 -4.34 6.31 -4.18
N TYR A 73 -4.14 6.96 -3.04
CA TYR A 73 -2.92 6.77 -2.24
C TYR A 73 -2.79 5.34 -1.72
N CYS A 74 -3.90 4.79 -1.20
CA CYS A 74 -3.93 3.42 -0.72
C CYS A 74 -3.86 2.42 -1.88
N LEU A 75 -4.55 2.70 -2.99
CA LEU A 75 -4.47 1.86 -4.18
C LEU A 75 -3.02 1.72 -4.68
N GLN A 76 -2.28 2.83 -4.75
CA GLN A 76 -0.88 2.81 -5.16
C GLN A 76 0.01 2.07 -4.15
N TYR A 77 -0.24 2.25 -2.85
CA TYR A 77 0.45 1.50 -1.81
C TYR A 77 0.24 -0.01 -1.96
N TYR A 78 -1.00 -0.46 -2.17
CA TYR A 78 -1.30 -1.88 -2.38
C TYR A 78 -0.65 -2.43 -3.65
N LYS A 79 -0.72 -1.69 -4.77
CA LYS A 79 -0.04 -2.08 -6.01
C LYS A 79 1.46 -2.29 -5.77
N LYS A 80 2.13 -1.31 -5.16
CA LYS A 80 3.55 -1.42 -4.82
C LYS A 80 3.85 -2.63 -3.94
N GLY A 81 3.08 -2.85 -2.88
CA GLY A 81 3.25 -3.99 -1.99
C GLY A 81 3.09 -5.35 -2.69
N ILE A 82 2.11 -5.47 -3.60
CA ILE A 82 1.90 -6.69 -4.39
C ILE A 82 3.12 -6.96 -5.28
N PHE A 83 3.59 -5.96 -6.04
CA PHE A 83 4.76 -6.12 -6.91
C PHE A 83 6.02 -6.45 -6.11
N SER A 84 6.26 -5.78 -4.99
CA SER A 84 7.39 -6.08 -4.10
C SER A 84 7.33 -7.53 -3.60
N ASN A 85 6.16 -8.01 -3.18
CA ASN A 85 5.98 -9.37 -2.70
C ASN A 85 6.21 -10.41 -3.81
N ILE A 86 5.71 -10.16 -5.03
CA ILE A 86 5.94 -11.04 -6.18
C ILE A 86 7.43 -11.11 -6.52
N LYS A 87 8.12 -9.96 -6.57
CA LYS A 87 9.57 -9.91 -6.85
C LYS A 87 10.37 -10.71 -5.82
N LEU A 88 10.04 -10.57 -4.53
CA LEU A 88 10.69 -11.34 -3.46
C LEU A 88 10.38 -12.84 -3.57
N PHE A 89 9.15 -13.19 -3.92
CA PHE A 89 8.76 -14.58 -4.12
C PHE A 89 9.55 -15.23 -5.27
N LEU A 90 9.64 -14.57 -6.43
CA LEU A 90 10.42 -15.06 -7.58
C LEU A 90 11.91 -15.18 -7.23
N LYS A 91 12.49 -14.17 -6.57
CA LYS A 91 13.89 -14.19 -6.11
C LYS A 91 14.17 -15.38 -5.18
N ARG A 92 13.21 -15.78 -4.35
CA ARG A 92 13.32 -16.98 -3.51
C ARG A 92 13.26 -18.25 -4.36
N LEU A 93 12.29 -18.38 -5.27
CA LEU A 93 12.19 -19.54 -6.16
C LEU A 93 13.46 -19.77 -6.99
N GLU A 94 14.05 -18.71 -7.53
CA GLU A 94 15.29 -18.78 -8.32
C GLU A 94 16.51 -19.21 -7.48
N LYS A 95 16.55 -18.84 -6.19
CA LYS A 95 17.61 -19.27 -5.28
C LYS A 95 17.48 -20.74 -4.86
N THR A 96 16.29 -21.32 -4.95
CA THR A 96 16.00 -22.69 -4.54
C THR A 96 16.41 -23.72 -5.61
N GLY A 97 17.65 -23.65 -6.10
CA GLY A 97 18.25 -24.75 -6.85
C GLY A 97 18.53 -25.99 -5.98
N ASN A 98 18.61 -25.79 -4.66
CA ASN A 98 18.67 -26.80 -3.59
C ASN A 98 18.50 -26.07 -2.25
N ASP A 99 17.34 -26.08 -1.58
CA ASP A 99 17.21 -26.16 -0.12
C ASP A 99 15.83 -25.79 0.44
N LYS A 100 15.53 -26.35 1.62
CA LYS A 100 14.35 -26.08 2.45
C LYS A 100 14.30 -24.61 2.90
N LEU A 101 13.08 -24.06 2.96
CA LEU A 101 12.76 -22.78 3.61
C LEU A 101 13.51 -22.63 4.95
N THR A 102 14.39 -21.64 5.04
CA THR A 102 15.13 -21.30 6.26
C THR A 102 14.43 -20.14 6.98
N LYS A 103 14.77 -19.93 8.26
CA LYS A 103 14.22 -18.79 9.02
C LYS A 103 14.67 -17.44 8.44
N ASP A 104 15.83 -17.40 7.80
CA ASP A 104 16.37 -16.20 7.17
C ASP A 104 15.54 -15.80 5.93
N ASP A 105 14.86 -16.75 5.29
CA ASP A 105 13.90 -16.47 4.21
C ASP A 105 12.60 -15.83 4.71
N LEU A 106 12.31 -15.88 6.01
CA LEU A 106 11.10 -15.32 6.62
C LEU A 106 11.32 -13.96 7.28
N GLU A 107 12.57 -13.50 7.41
CA GLU A 107 12.86 -12.16 7.93
C GLU A 107 12.55 -11.12 6.83
N GLU A 108 11.64 -10.19 7.13
CA GLU A 108 11.39 -9.00 6.31
C GLU A 108 12.69 -8.18 6.20
N GLU A 109 13.38 -8.28 5.06
CA GLU A 109 14.41 -7.29 4.70
C GLU A 109 13.72 -5.91 4.68
N ASN A 110 14.19 -4.99 5.53
CA ASN A 110 13.70 -3.61 5.59
C ASN A 110 13.85 -2.96 4.20
N LEU A 111 12.73 -2.82 3.50
CA LEU A 111 12.63 -2.29 2.13
C LEU A 111 12.51 -0.75 2.07
N GLU A 112 12.90 -0.01 3.11
CA GLU A 112 12.83 1.45 3.07
C GLU A 112 13.86 2.10 2.12
N GLU A 113 14.86 1.38 1.58
CA GLU A 113 16.01 2.01 0.90
C GLU A 113 16.24 1.71 -0.60
N GLU A 114 15.48 0.85 -1.29
CA GLU A 114 15.71 0.65 -2.75
C GLU A 114 14.42 0.52 -3.56
N ILE A 115 13.71 1.63 -3.73
CA ILE A 115 12.79 1.78 -4.87
C ILE A 115 13.35 2.88 -5.76
N ASP A 116 14.07 2.45 -6.81
CA ASP A 116 14.35 3.30 -7.97
C ASP A 116 13.01 3.66 -8.63
N ASP A 117 12.67 4.95 -8.63
CA ASP A 117 11.43 5.49 -9.21
C ASP A 117 11.40 5.41 -10.76
N ASN A 118 12.43 4.85 -11.40
CA ASN A 118 12.57 4.77 -12.86
C ASN A 118 12.06 3.46 -13.50
N TYR A 119 10.92 2.94 -13.05
CA TYR A 119 10.24 1.85 -13.75
C TYR A 119 9.20 2.40 -14.74
N ASN A 120 9.57 2.42 -16.02
CA ASN A 120 8.65 2.67 -17.13
C ASN A 120 7.67 1.50 -17.26
N TYR A 121 6.42 1.72 -16.85
CA TYR A 121 5.31 0.77 -16.95
C TYR A 121 4.88 0.62 -18.42
N ASN A 122 5.36 -0.42 -19.10
CA ASN A 122 4.81 -0.83 -20.39
C ASN A 122 3.59 -1.72 -20.17
N SER A 123 2.39 -1.14 -20.21
CA SER A 123 1.09 -1.80 -19.98
C SER A 123 0.71 -2.89 -20.97
N ASP A 124 1.45 -3.02 -22.08
CA ASP A 124 0.99 -3.77 -23.24
C ASP A 124 1.59 -5.19 -23.31
N SER A 125 2.67 -5.43 -22.56
CA SER A 125 3.33 -6.75 -22.45
C SER A 125 2.53 -7.69 -21.55
N ASP A 126 2.20 -7.24 -20.34
CA ASP A 126 1.66 -8.09 -19.27
C ASP A 126 0.15 -8.37 -19.42
N ASN A 127 -0.52 -7.65 -20.33
CA ASN A 127 -1.92 -7.89 -20.66
C ASN A 127 -2.11 -9.16 -21.49
N LYS A 128 -1.09 -9.59 -22.24
CA LYS A 128 -1.19 -10.75 -23.14
C LYS A 128 -1.20 -12.05 -22.36
N ASP A 129 -0.30 -12.17 -21.38
CA ASP A 129 -0.18 -13.36 -20.53
C ASP A 129 -1.42 -13.54 -19.64
N LEU A 130 -2.04 -12.43 -19.22
CA LEU A 130 -3.29 -12.45 -18.45
C LEU A 130 -4.50 -12.83 -19.32
N GLN A 131 -4.52 -12.37 -20.58
CA GLN A 131 -5.58 -12.71 -21.53
C GLN A 131 -5.54 -14.20 -21.88
N GLU A 132 -4.36 -14.76 -22.14
CA GLU A 132 -4.18 -16.20 -22.42
C GLU A 132 -4.59 -17.07 -21.22
N ALA A 133 -4.27 -16.63 -20.00
CA ALA A 133 -4.67 -17.36 -18.79
C ALA A 133 -6.20 -17.36 -18.57
N ILE A 134 -6.91 -16.29 -18.97
CA ILE A 134 -8.36 -16.20 -18.88
C ILE A 134 -9.02 -17.10 -19.94
N GLU A 135 -8.52 -17.09 -21.18
CA GLU A 135 -9.04 -17.93 -22.26
C GLU A 135 -8.90 -19.43 -21.97
N TYR A 136 -7.84 -19.84 -21.28
CA TYR A 136 -7.65 -21.24 -20.87
C TYR A 136 -8.71 -21.70 -19.84
N ILE A 137 -9.14 -20.82 -18.94
CA ILE A 137 -10.11 -21.14 -17.89
C ILE A 137 -11.53 -21.24 -18.47
N GLU A 138 -11.87 -20.43 -19.48
CA GLU A 138 -13.18 -20.46 -20.13
C GLU A 138 -13.42 -21.70 -21.02
N GLN A 139 -12.37 -22.48 -21.28
CA GLN A 139 -12.41 -23.73 -22.07
C GLN A 139 -12.55 -25.00 -21.21
N LEU A 140 -12.56 -24.88 -19.88
CA LEU A 140 -12.80 -25.97 -18.92
C LEU A 140 -14.28 -26.07 -18.54
#